data_AF-A0A386C652-F1
#
_entry.id   AF-A0A386C652-F1
#
_cell.length_a   1.000
_cell.length_b   1.000
_cell.length_c   1.000
_cell.angle_alpha   90.00
_cell.angle_beta   90.00
_cell.angle_gamma   90.00
#
_symmetry.space_group_name_H-M   'P 1'
#
loop_
_entity.id
_entity.type
_entity.pdbx_description
1 polymer ?
#
loop_
_entity_poly.entity_id
_entity_poly.type
_entity_poly.pdbx_seq_one_letter_code
_entity_poly.pdbx_strand_id
1 'polypeptide(L)'
;MVELPEQLRRSLTWDQGKEMAAHAKFSVKTGVPVYFCDPRSPWQRGSNENTNGLLRQYFPKRTEIAHFTQADLDDVAAELNGRPRQTLGWKTPSQALDEVLR
;
A
#
# COMPACT_ATOMS: atom_id res chain seq x y z
N MET A 1 9.79 17.56 2.65
CA MET A 1 8.93 16.45 2.22
C MET A 1 9.20 16.23 0.75
N VAL A 2 9.53 15.01 0.34
CA VAL A 2 9.62 14.68 -1.09
C VAL A 2 8.19 14.59 -1.60
N GLU A 3 7.79 15.49 -2.48
CA GLU A 3 6.47 15.47 -3.10
C GLU A 3 6.47 14.39 -4.19
N LEU A 4 5.52 13.46 -4.11
CA LEU A 4 5.44 12.38 -5.09
C LEU A 4 5.04 12.97 -6.46
N PRO A 5 5.79 12.68 -7.54
CA PRO A 5 5.47 13.19 -8.86
C PRO A 5 4.03 12.86 -9.29
N GLU A 6 3.39 13.75 -10.06
CA GLU A 6 2.00 13.61 -10.48
C GLU A 6 1.74 12.28 -11.20
N GLN A 7 2.69 11.84 -12.04
CA GLN A 7 2.58 10.58 -12.77
C GLN A 7 2.49 9.34 -11.86
N LEU A 8 2.92 9.44 -10.59
CA LEU A 8 2.86 8.35 -9.61
C LEU A 8 1.63 8.45 -8.69
N ARG A 9 0.88 9.56 -8.70
CA ARG A 9 -0.34 9.77 -7.90
C ARG A 9 -1.61 9.88 -8.74
N ARG A 10 -1.70 9.12 -9.83
CA ARG A 10 -2.77 9.25 -10.84
C ARG A 10 -4.14 8.76 -10.38
N SER A 11 -4.17 7.75 -9.52
CA SER A 11 -5.41 7.19 -8.96
C SER A 11 -5.12 6.37 -7.72
N LEU A 12 -6.17 6.06 -6.95
CA LEU A 12 -6.13 5.10 -5.86
C LEU A 12 -7.24 4.07 -6.03
N THR A 13 -6.98 2.84 -5.62
CA THR A 13 -7.98 1.77 -5.55
C THR A 13 -8.09 1.27 -4.11
N TRP A 14 -9.28 1.36 -3.53
CA TRP A 14 -9.57 0.96 -2.16
C TRP A 14 -10.56 -0.21 -2.08
N ASP A 15 -10.60 -0.85 -0.92
CA ASP A 15 -11.71 -1.72 -0.58
C ASP A 15 -12.92 -0.90 -0.09
N GLN A 16 -14.04 -1.57 0.15
CA GLN A 16 -15.27 -0.92 0.60
C GLN A 16 -15.34 -0.78 2.13
N GLY A 17 -14.18 -0.67 2.80
CA GLY A 17 -14.11 -0.42 4.23
C GLY A 17 -14.84 0.88 4.61
N LYS A 18 -15.53 0.89 5.76
CA LYS A 18 -16.26 2.06 6.25
C LYS A 18 -15.35 3.26 6.54
N GLU A 19 -14.09 2.98 6.84
CA GLU A 19 -13.01 3.95 7.00
C GLU A 19 -12.78 4.79 5.73
N MET A 20 -13.16 4.27 4.56
CA MET A 20 -13.04 4.93 3.26
C MET A 20 -14.29 5.74 2.87
N ALA A 21 -15.29 5.86 3.76
CA ALA A 21 -16.54 6.59 3.48
C ALA A 21 -16.31 8.06 3.10
N ALA A 22 -15.21 8.66 3.57
CA ALA A 22 -14.85 10.05 3.26
C ALA A 22 -14.03 10.22 1.95
N HIS A 23 -13.96 9.21 1.08
CA HIS A 23 -13.16 9.24 -0.16
C HIS A 23 -13.44 10.47 -1.04
N ALA A 24 -14.69 10.93 -1.13
CA ALA A 24 -15.03 12.12 -1.91
C ALA A 24 -14.27 13.38 -1.43
N LYS A 25 -14.12 13.54 -0.11
CA LYS A 25 -13.33 14.65 0.46
C LYS A 25 -11.84 14.51 0.13
N PHE A 26 -11.33 13.28 0.16
CA PHE A 26 -9.96 12.99 -0.24
C PHE A 26 -9.72 13.39 -1.71
N SER A 27 -10.58 12.96 -2.63
CA SER A 27 -10.43 13.26 -4.06
C SER A 27 -10.50 14.75 -4.35
N VAL A 28 -11.42 15.49 -3.70
CA VAL A 28 -11.51 16.96 -3.85
C VAL A 28 -10.24 17.65 -3.36
N LYS A 29 -9.65 17.19 -2.25
CA LYS A 29 -8.46 17.81 -1.67
C LYS A 29 -7.19 17.51 -2.46
N THR A 30 -7.05 16.32 -3.02
CA THR A 30 -5.80 15.85 -3.65
C THR A 30 -5.83 15.89 -5.18
N GLY A 31 -7.02 15.98 -5.78
CA GLY A 31 -7.25 15.80 -7.21
C GLY A 31 -7.13 14.34 -7.67
N VAL A 32 -6.89 13.39 -6.75
CA VAL A 32 -6.66 11.99 -7.10
C VAL A 32 -8.00 11.23 -7.15
N PRO A 33 -8.37 10.64 -8.30
CA PRO A 33 -9.57 9.82 -8.39
C PRO A 33 -9.41 8.53 -7.57
N VAL A 34 -10.47 8.18 -6.85
CA VAL A 34 -10.54 6.97 -6.02
C VAL A 34 -11.53 6.00 -6.67
N TYR A 35 -11.10 4.76 -6.82
CA TYR A 35 -11.88 3.64 -7.33
C TYR A 35 -12.06 2.59 -6.23
N PHE A 36 -13.14 1.83 -6.32
CA PHE A 36 -13.44 0.75 -5.39
C PHE A 36 -13.51 -0.58 -6.11
N CYS A 37 -13.01 -1.63 -5.47
CA CYS A 37 -13.25 -3.00 -5.96
C CYS A 37 -14.73 -3.36 -5.83
N ASP A 38 -15.21 -4.24 -6.71
CA ASP A 38 -16.56 -4.79 -6.66
C ASP A 38 -16.80 -5.58 -5.36
N PRO A 39 -18.03 -5.60 -4.83
CA PRO A 39 -18.35 -6.38 -3.66
C PRO A 39 -17.95 -7.86 -3.85
N ARG A 40 -17.34 -8.44 -2.83
CA ARG A 40 -16.91 -9.87 -2.81
C ARG A 40 -15.90 -10.24 -3.91
N SER A 41 -15.17 -9.27 -4.46
CA SER A 41 -14.18 -9.48 -5.52
C SER A 41 -12.73 -9.21 -5.07
N PRO A 42 -12.18 -9.95 -4.08
CA PRO A 42 -10.85 -9.70 -3.54
C PRO A 42 -9.72 -9.88 -4.57
N TRP A 43 -9.94 -10.62 -5.66
CA TRP A 43 -8.95 -10.78 -6.73
C TRP A 43 -8.65 -9.49 -7.49
N GLN A 44 -9.55 -8.50 -7.48
CA GLN A 44 -9.29 -7.17 -8.07
C GLN A 44 -8.23 -6.37 -7.32
N ARG A 45 -7.79 -6.88 -6.15
CA ARG A 45 -6.74 -6.30 -5.29
C ARG A 45 -5.69 -7.35 -4.91
N GLY A 46 -5.28 -8.17 -5.87
CA GLY A 46 -4.30 -9.25 -5.62
C GLY A 46 -2.99 -8.78 -4.99
N SER A 47 -2.51 -7.58 -5.31
CA SER A 47 -1.33 -6.97 -4.69
C SER A 47 -1.52 -6.68 -3.19
N ASN A 48 -2.71 -6.21 -2.79
CA ASN A 48 -3.01 -5.91 -1.40
C ASN A 48 -3.09 -7.21 -0.59
N GLU A 49 -3.73 -8.25 -1.13
CA GLU A 49 -3.81 -9.56 -0.46
C GLU A 49 -2.43 -10.20 -0.29
N ASN A 50 -1.58 -10.11 -1.32
CA ASN A 50 -0.20 -10.59 -1.23
C ASN A 50 0.59 -9.83 -0.16
N THR A 51 0.52 -8.50 -0.17
CA THR A 51 1.20 -7.62 0.81
C THR A 51 0.70 -7.88 2.23
N ASN A 52 -0.60 -8.00 2.42
CA ASN A 52 -1.20 -8.34 3.72
C ASN A 52 -0.72 -9.71 4.21
N GLY A 53 -0.60 -10.71 3.32
CA GLY A 53 -0.05 -12.02 3.65
C GLY A 53 1.40 -11.95 4.15
N LEU A 54 2.22 -11.07 3.57
CA LEU A 54 3.60 -10.83 4.00
C LEU A 54 3.66 -10.11 5.34
N LEU A 55 2.81 -9.11 5.57
CA LEU A 55 2.69 -8.44 6.87
C LEU A 55 2.32 -9.42 7.99
N ARG A 56 1.58 -10.50 7.69
CA ARG A 56 1.26 -11.54 8.69
C ARG A 56 2.47 -12.33 9.17
N GLN A 57 3.63 -12.27 8.50
CA GLN A 57 4.88 -12.85 9.00
C GLN A 57 5.43 -12.07 10.21
N TYR A 58 5.12 -10.78 10.30
CA TYR A 58 5.54 -9.88 11.39
C TYR A 58 4.43 -9.66 12.41
N PHE A 59 3.19 -9.55 11.92
CA PHE A 59 1.99 -9.30 12.73
C PHE A 59 0.99 -10.45 12.53
N PRO A 60 1.20 -11.61 13.20
CA PRO A 60 0.25 -12.70 13.21
C PRO A 60 -1.19 -12.24 13.49
N LYS A 61 -2.17 -13.10 13.15
CA LYS A 61 -3.56 -12.76 13.43
C LYS A 61 -3.76 -12.48 14.92
N ARG A 62 -4.54 -11.43 15.22
CA ARG A 62 -4.83 -10.95 16.57
C ARG A 62 -3.65 -10.29 17.29
N THR A 63 -2.53 -10.04 16.60
CA THR A 63 -1.50 -9.13 17.13
C THR A 63 -2.10 -7.74 17.34
N GLU A 64 -1.95 -7.21 18.55
CA GLU A 64 -2.32 -5.85 18.88
C GLU A 64 -1.26 -4.89 18.35
N ILE A 65 -1.57 -4.19 17.26
CA ILE A 65 -0.64 -3.28 16.58
C ILE A 65 -0.32 -2.05 17.44
N ALA A 66 -1.20 -1.70 18.39
CA ALA A 66 -1.04 -0.53 19.26
C ALA A 66 0.21 -0.57 20.16
N HIS A 67 0.81 -1.74 20.37
CA HIS A 67 2.04 -1.88 21.17
C HIS A 67 3.32 -1.62 20.37
N PHE A 68 3.25 -1.47 19.05
CA PHE A 68 4.40 -1.19 18.20
C PHE A 68 4.56 0.32 18.06
N THR A 69 5.80 0.78 18.17
CA THR A 69 6.15 2.17 17.88
C THR A 69 6.15 2.41 16.38
N GLN A 70 6.09 3.68 15.96
CA GLN A 70 6.24 4.02 14.55
C GLN A 70 7.58 3.50 13.98
N ALA A 71 8.65 3.53 14.77
CA ALA A 71 9.96 3.00 14.36
C ALA A 71 9.90 1.49 14.07
N ASP A 72 9.22 0.71 14.92
CA ASP A 72 9.03 -0.72 14.68
C ASP A 72 8.26 -0.99 13.37
N LEU A 73 7.25 -0.17 13.09
CA LEU A 73 6.47 -0.30 11.86
C LEU A 73 7.28 0.13 10.62
N ASP A 74 8.10 1.16 10.74
CA ASP A 74 8.98 1.64 9.69
C ASP A 74 10.07 0.62 9.34
N ASP A 75 10.63 -0.08 10.34
CA ASP A 75 11.61 -1.14 10.14
C ASP A 75 11.00 -2.32 9.35
N VAL A 76 9.79 -2.73 9.69
CA VAL A 76 9.06 -3.77 8.93
C VAL A 76 8.76 -3.30 7.50
N ALA A 77 8.36 -2.04 7.33
CA ALA A 77 8.12 -1.46 6.01
C ALA A 77 9.41 -1.41 5.18
N ALA A 78 10.54 -1.03 5.78
CA ALA A 78 11.84 -1.01 5.14
C ALA A 78 12.27 -2.41 4.68
N GLU A 79 12.09 -3.43 5.53
CA GLU A 79 12.41 -4.81 5.15
C GLU A 79 11.53 -5.31 3.99
N LEU A 80 10.23 -5.04 4.04
CA LEU A 80 9.30 -5.45 2.97
C LEU A 80 9.56 -4.71 1.65
N ASN A 81 9.95 -3.45 1.71
CA ASN A 81 10.30 -2.62 0.55
C ASN A 81 11.70 -2.95 0.00
N GLY A 82 12.57 -3.53 0.83
CA GLY A 82 13.88 -4.09 0.45
C GLY A 82 13.84 -5.56 0.02
N ARG A 83 12.68 -6.22 0.06
CA ARG A 83 12.55 -7.65 -0.30
C ARG A 83 12.29 -7.83 -1.80
N PRO A 84 13.13 -8.58 -2.54
CA PRO A 84 12.93 -8.87 -3.96
C PRO A 84 11.56 -9.48 -4.27
N ARG A 85 10.93 -9.04 -5.37
CA ARG A 85 9.63 -9.58 -5.84
C ARG A 85 9.77 -10.17 -7.23
N GLN A 86 9.34 -11.42 -7.41
CA GLN A 86 9.32 -12.06 -8.73
C GLN A 86 8.48 -11.26 -9.75
N THR A 87 7.37 -10.67 -9.32
CA THR A 87 6.48 -9.83 -10.14
C THR A 87 7.15 -8.53 -10.63
N LEU A 88 8.25 -8.12 -10.00
CA LEU A 88 9.06 -6.96 -10.39
C LEU A 88 10.37 -7.38 -11.07
N GLY A 89 10.43 -8.59 -11.64
CA GLY A 89 11.66 -9.12 -12.24
C GLY A 89 12.79 -9.28 -11.22
N TRP A 90 12.44 -9.66 -9.99
CA TRP A 90 13.35 -9.80 -8.85
C TRP A 90 13.97 -8.50 -8.33
N LYS A 91 13.48 -7.34 -8.76
CA LYS A 91 13.79 -6.06 -8.10
C LYS A 91 13.04 -5.97 -6.77
N THR A 92 13.59 -5.17 -5.86
CA THR A 92 12.89 -4.73 -4.64
C THR A 92 11.87 -3.63 -4.98
N PRO A 93 10.77 -3.48 -4.21
CA PRO A 93 9.85 -2.37 -4.37
C PRO A 93 10.55 -1.00 -4.36
N SER A 94 11.54 -0.79 -3.49
CA SER A 94 12.32 0.44 -3.46
C SER A 94 13.11 0.69 -4.76
N GLN A 95 13.73 -0.34 -5.33
CA GLN A 95 14.43 -0.21 -6.62
C GLN A 95 13.47 0.11 -7.77
N ALA A 96 12.33 -0.59 -7.83
CA ALA A 96 11.32 -0.35 -8.85
C ALA A 96 10.73 1.07 -8.75
N LEU A 97 10.56 1.58 -7.53
CA LEU A 97 10.11 2.96 -7.29
C LEU A 97 11.17 3.98 -7.72
N ASP A 98 12.45 3.74 -7.39
CA ASP A 98 13.55 4.64 -7.76
C ASP A 98 13.68 4.81 -9.29
N GLU A 99 13.41 3.76 -10.06
CA GLU A 99 13.43 3.80 -11.53
C GLU A 99 12.37 4.73 -12.14
N VAL A 100 11.24 4.91 -11.46
CA VAL A 100 10.13 5.78 -11.94
C VAL A 100 10.16 7.18 -11.32
N LEU A 101 11.06 7.42 -10.35
CA LEU A 101 11.31 8.72 -9.74
C LEU A 101 12.39 9.53 -10.48
N ARG A 102 13.22 8.87 -11.30
CA ARG A 102 14.24 9.49 -12.16
C ARG A 102 13.63 10.03 -13.45
#